data_AF-A0A2D6TLF9-F1
#
_entry.id   AF-A0A2D6TLF9-F1
#
_cell.length_a   1.000
_cell.length_b   1.000
_cell.length_c   1.000
_cell.angle_alpha   90.00
_cell.angle_beta   90.00
_cell.angle_gamma   90.00
#
_symmetry.space_group_name_H-M   'P 1'
#
loop_
_entity.id
_entity.type
_entity.pdbx_description
1 polymer ?
#
loop_
_entity_poly.entity_id
_entity_poly.type
_entity_poly.pdbx_seq_one_letter_code
_entity_poly.pdbx_strand_id
1 'polypeptide(L)'
;MKELINKPPTIPSGETTNKKTLPFSNTAIEKYIPTFGNLRHKIIPFNVPLKSHLKGLTLSVSKATKKKYFVLRYWFQGKYLPYTLGTYGPRFGVKEVSKKLFKIVEEHTNDKGLWIKDPKITKKDDETKITKSQFKNSQRKTVRETIELLCKAGFPRMERGGNLSSRVIASVVRVLIGYNWRTAHLRYRDRNDGTGYVVFRINKVYSKKNKLTQIVKDWDGLFNKFPPGDPKYFIKNKAKTRNPLGMISLYDDDQFGKLLMEDFTSGAIKRFLNNFKGYGSKINVIYSLKVLWTFAKDTGLLGDKPGDCPLKEVPNKRPRLLKKLQVWIKHLQYPNLRKFIKPVFYSLIYTRLGLKKFSSRCLVEGMCQSY
;
A
#
# COMPACT_ATOMS: atom_id res chain seq x y z
N MET A 1 44.73 43.67 31.74
CA MET A 1 43.50 44.09 31.04
C MET A 1 43.93 44.89 29.83
N LYS A 2 43.68 44.38 28.61
CA LYS A 2 44.09 45.06 27.37
C LYS A 2 42.97 45.99 26.91
N GLU A 3 43.32 47.25 26.71
CA GLU A 3 42.45 48.32 26.23
C GLU A 3 41.92 48.01 24.82
N LEU A 4 40.63 48.25 24.61
CA LEU A 4 39.95 48.11 23.33
C LEU A 4 40.11 49.39 22.51
N ILE A 5 40.85 49.25 21.42
CA ILE A 5 41.15 50.29 20.43
C ILE A 5 39.87 50.67 19.65
N ASN A 6 39.52 51.96 19.75
CA ASN A 6 38.83 52.85 18.81
C ASN A 6 37.79 52.24 17.85
N LYS A 7 36.51 52.43 18.19
CA LYS A 7 35.37 52.38 17.26
C LYS A 7 35.50 53.56 16.27
N PRO A 8 35.51 53.34 14.93
CA PRO A 8 35.54 54.45 13.99
C PRO A 8 34.24 55.28 14.11
N PRO A 9 34.32 56.62 13.99
CA PRO A 9 33.17 57.50 14.12
C PRO A 9 32.15 57.25 13.01
N THR A 10 30.88 57.15 13.40
CA THR A 10 29.75 57.04 12.48
C THR A 10 29.56 58.37 11.77
N ILE A 11 29.89 58.43 10.48
CA ILE A 11 29.52 59.56 9.63
C ILE A 11 27.99 59.52 9.44
N PRO A 12 27.24 60.58 9.77
CA PRO A 12 25.81 60.63 9.46
C PRO A 12 25.65 60.55 7.95
N SER A 13 24.88 59.56 7.49
CA SER A 13 24.62 59.35 6.08
C SER A 13 24.00 60.61 5.47
N GLY A 14 24.79 61.32 4.67
CA GLY A 14 24.33 62.42 3.85
C GLY A 14 23.15 61.99 2.97
N GLU A 15 22.29 62.96 2.69
CA GLU A 15 21.10 62.93 1.85
C GLU A 15 21.12 61.79 0.81
N THR A 16 20.24 60.81 1.01
CA THR A 16 19.98 59.77 0.01
C THR A 16 19.43 60.43 -1.24
N THR A 17 20.31 60.65 -2.22
CA THR A 17 20.01 60.87 -3.63
C THR A 17 18.68 60.22 -4.03
N ASN A 18 17.71 61.04 -4.47
CA ASN A 18 16.40 60.63 -4.96
C ASN A 18 16.54 59.57 -6.07
N LYS A 19 16.57 58.29 -5.72
CA LYS A 19 16.60 57.18 -6.68
C LYS A 19 15.28 57.19 -7.44
N LYS A 20 15.31 57.30 -8.77
CA LYS A 20 14.12 57.19 -9.62
C LYS A 20 13.42 55.85 -9.34
N THR A 21 12.24 55.90 -8.71
CA THR A 21 11.38 54.75 -8.42
C THR A 21 10.18 54.73 -9.37
N LEU A 22 9.63 53.55 -9.62
CA LEU A 22 8.43 53.35 -10.44
C LEU A 22 7.21 53.05 -9.54
N PRO A 23 6.04 53.65 -9.74
CA PRO A 23 4.82 53.23 -9.05
C PRO A 23 4.49 51.76 -9.33
N PHE A 24 4.07 51.02 -8.30
CA PHE A 24 3.66 49.61 -8.44
C PHE A 24 2.23 49.49 -8.98
N SER A 25 2.02 49.91 -10.23
CA SER A 25 0.74 49.83 -10.93
C SER A 25 0.91 49.33 -12.37
N ASN A 26 -0.09 48.61 -12.89
CA ASN A 26 -0.05 48.09 -14.26
C ASN A 26 0.10 49.24 -15.28
N THR A 27 -0.62 50.35 -15.08
CA THR A 27 -0.58 51.52 -15.95
C THR A 27 0.80 52.17 -16.01
N ALA A 28 1.49 52.29 -14.86
CA ALA A 28 2.84 52.83 -14.81
C ALA A 28 3.85 51.88 -15.46
N ILE A 29 3.72 50.58 -15.21
CA ILE A 29 4.60 49.55 -15.80
C ILE A 29 4.44 49.54 -17.31
N GLU A 30 3.22 49.62 -17.84
CA GLU A 30 2.93 49.59 -19.27
C GLU A 30 3.57 50.79 -20.00
N LYS A 31 3.34 52.01 -19.48
CA LYS A 31 3.90 53.27 -20.04
C LYS A 31 5.41 53.41 -19.89
N TYR A 32 6.05 52.61 -19.03
CA TYR A 32 7.49 52.73 -18.77
C TYR A 32 8.34 52.28 -19.98
N ILE A 33 9.12 53.22 -20.52
CA ILE A 33 10.11 52.98 -21.58
C ILE A 33 11.48 53.47 -21.06
N PRO A 34 12.42 52.57 -20.73
CA PRO A 34 13.72 52.95 -20.21
C PRO A 34 14.72 53.34 -21.30
N THR A 35 15.59 54.30 -20.98
CA THR A 35 16.85 54.52 -21.71
C THR A 35 17.91 53.53 -21.22
N PHE A 36 18.32 52.63 -22.11
CA PHE A 36 19.21 51.51 -21.78
C PHE A 36 20.69 51.89 -21.74
N GLY A 37 21.12 52.87 -22.55
CA GLY A 37 22.54 53.12 -22.80
C GLY A 37 23.25 51.84 -23.25
N ASN A 38 24.37 51.53 -22.59
CA ASN A 38 25.20 50.35 -22.85
C ASN A 38 24.73 49.08 -22.13
N LEU A 39 23.71 49.15 -21.26
CA LEU A 39 23.25 48.00 -20.48
C LEU A 39 22.32 47.09 -21.29
N ARG A 40 22.50 45.77 -21.15
CA ARG A 40 21.57 44.76 -21.72
C ARG A 40 20.21 44.75 -21.03
N HIS A 41 20.20 45.02 -19.72
CA HIS A 41 19.00 45.11 -18.90
C HIS A 41 19.00 46.40 -18.08
N LYS A 42 17.86 47.10 -18.05
CA LYS A 42 17.64 48.23 -17.13
C LYS A 42 16.79 47.75 -15.96
N ILE A 43 17.24 48.05 -14.75
CA ILE A 43 16.52 47.70 -13.51
C ILE A 43 16.04 48.99 -12.86
N ILE A 44 14.76 49.04 -12.49
CA ILE A 44 14.15 50.13 -11.73
C ILE A 44 13.43 49.57 -10.50
N PRO A 45 13.70 50.08 -9.29
CA PRO A 45 12.97 49.69 -8.10
C PRO A 45 11.56 50.26 -8.09
N PHE A 46 10.62 49.53 -7.50
CA PHE A 46 9.27 50.05 -7.27
C PHE A 46 9.22 50.96 -6.04
N ASN A 47 8.33 51.95 -6.07
CA ASN A 47 7.99 52.74 -4.90
C ASN A 47 7.03 51.93 -4.02
N VAL A 48 7.58 51.21 -3.04
CA VAL A 48 6.83 50.33 -2.13
C VAL A 48 7.30 50.52 -0.68
N PRO A 49 6.42 50.29 0.32
CA PRO A 49 6.79 50.42 1.72
C PRO A 49 7.90 49.44 2.11
N LEU A 50 8.91 49.91 2.86
CA LEU A 50 10.09 49.11 3.26
C LEU A 50 9.76 47.91 4.16
N LYS A 51 8.63 47.95 4.87
CA LYS A 51 8.13 46.87 5.75
C LYS A 51 7.07 45.99 5.08
N SER A 52 6.83 46.14 3.78
CA SER A 52 5.87 45.30 3.04
C SER A 52 6.52 44.02 2.50
N HIS A 53 5.70 43.03 2.17
CA HIS A 53 6.14 41.83 1.43
C HIS A 53 6.69 42.15 0.03
N LEU A 54 6.44 43.37 -0.48
CA LEU A 54 6.95 43.85 -1.77
C LEU A 54 8.41 44.37 -1.69
N LYS A 55 9.01 44.37 -0.50
CA LYS A 55 10.38 44.82 -0.27
C LYS A 55 11.36 44.10 -1.21
N GLY A 56 12.19 44.89 -1.90
CA GLY A 56 13.21 44.36 -2.82
C GLY A 56 12.69 43.99 -4.20
N LEU A 57 11.39 44.20 -4.48
CA LEU A 57 10.84 44.00 -5.82
C LEU A 57 11.32 45.09 -6.79
N THR A 58 11.78 44.65 -7.96
CA THR A 58 12.26 45.53 -9.03
C THR A 58 11.70 45.09 -10.37
N LEU A 59 11.60 46.03 -11.31
CA LEU A 59 11.30 45.74 -12.70
C LEU A 59 12.60 45.71 -13.50
N SER A 60 12.86 44.60 -14.18
CA SER A 60 13.97 44.47 -15.12
C SER A 60 13.44 44.46 -16.54
N VAL A 61 13.90 45.37 -17.39
CA VAL A 61 13.51 45.43 -18.80
C VAL A 61 14.69 44.99 -19.66
N SER A 62 14.44 44.13 -20.65
CA SER A 62 15.43 43.67 -21.63
C SER A 62 15.55 44.64 -22.81
N LYS A 63 16.77 45.02 -23.21
CA LYS A 63 17.02 45.90 -24.37
C LYS A 63 16.61 45.24 -25.69
N ALA A 64 16.94 43.96 -25.85
CA ALA A 64 16.72 43.23 -27.10
C ALA A 64 15.25 42.89 -27.34
N THR A 65 14.58 42.32 -26.32
CA THR A 65 13.21 41.81 -26.45
C THR A 65 12.13 42.79 -26.00
N LYS A 66 12.52 43.91 -25.35
CA LYS A 66 11.62 44.87 -24.67
C LYS A 66 10.69 44.26 -23.62
N LYS A 67 10.90 42.97 -23.27
CA LYS A 67 10.14 42.26 -22.24
C LYS A 67 10.49 42.82 -20.86
N LYS A 68 9.47 42.90 -20.01
CA LYS A 68 9.55 43.41 -18.63
C LYS A 68 9.40 42.23 -17.66
N TYR A 69 10.32 42.09 -16.73
CA TYR A 69 10.41 40.99 -15.78
C TYR A 69 10.32 41.51 -14.35
N PHE A 70 9.50 40.87 -13.53
CA PHE A 70 9.47 41.11 -12.10
C PHE A 70 10.61 40.33 -11.46
N VAL A 71 11.56 41.04 -10.86
CA VAL A 71 12.74 40.45 -10.21
C VAL A 71 12.76 40.88 -8.75
N LEU A 72 12.67 39.90 -7.87
CA LEU A 72 12.89 40.06 -6.45
C LEU A 72 14.39 40.07 -6.18
N ARG A 73 14.86 41.02 -5.37
CA ARG A 73 16.24 41.08 -4.93
C ARG A 73 16.29 41.03 -3.41
N TYR A 74 17.00 40.05 -2.88
CA TYR A 74 17.06 39.76 -1.45
C TYR A 74 18.47 39.40 -1.00
N TRP A 75 18.69 39.50 0.30
CA TRP A 75 19.96 39.14 0.93
C TRP A 75 19.79 37.79 1.62
N PHE A 76 20.65 36.83 1.28
CA PHE A 76 20.68 35.52 1.89
C PHE A 76 22.13 35.10 2.13
N GLN A 77 22.47 34.71 3.37
CA GLN A 77 23.82 34.30 3.78
C GLN A 77 24.93 35.26 3.35
N GLY A 78 24.72 36.58 3.53
CA GLY A 78 25.68 37.61 3.17
C GLY A 78 25.83 37.87 1.66
N LYS A 79 25.03 37.21 0.81
CA LYS A 79 25.02 37.40 -0.64
C LYS A 79 23.73 38.06 -1.12
N TYR A 80 23.85 38.94 -2.10
CA TYR A 80 22.71 39.58 -2.75
C TYR A 80 22.28 38.78 -3.98
N LEU A 81 21.06 38.24 -3.95
CA LEU A 81 20.57 37.29 -4.95
C LEU A 81 19.32 37.83 -5.69
N PRO A 82 19.25 37.68 -7.02
CA PRO A 82 18.05 37.98 -7.80
C PRO A 82 17.19 36.72 -8.00
N TYR A 83 15.87 36.82 -7.84
CA TYR A 83 14.89 35.79 -8.16
C TYR A 83 13.79 36.33 -9.09
N THR A 84 13.68 35.75 -10.29
CA THR A 84 12.70 36.18 -11.29
C THR A 84 11.33 35.56 -10.99
N LEU A 85 10.35 36.40 -10.66
CA LEU A 85 8.98 35.97 -10.34
C LEU A 85 8.17 35.62 -11.59
N GLY A 86 8.36 36.37 -12.67
CA GLY A 86 7.66 36.16 -13.94
C GLY A 86 7.82 37.34 -14.90
N THR A 87 7.30 37.15 -16.12
CA THR A 87 7.28 38.19 -17.16
C THR A 87 5.95 38.94 -17.08
N TYR A 88 6.00 40.27 -17.14
CA TYR A 88 4.80 41.10 -17.21
C TYR A 88 4.06 40.85 -18.52
N GLY A 89 2.74 40.67 -18.45
CA GLY A 89 1.87 40.49 -19.60
C GLY A 89 0.38 40.50 -19.22
N PRO A 90 -0.53 40.27 -20.17
CA PRO A 90 -1.98 40.40 -19.95
C PRO A 90 -2.53 39.52 -18.83
N ARG A 91 -1.93 38.33 -18.61
CA ARG A 91 -2.31 37.37 -17.58
C ARG A 91 -1.49 37.44 -16.30
N PHE A 92 -0.41 38.22 -16.28
CA PHE A 92 0.54 38.26 -15.16
C PHE A 92 0.98 39.70 -14.89
N GLY A 93 0.26 40.35 -13.97
CA GLY A 93 0.46 41.73 -13.58
C GLY A 93 0.73 41.88 -12.08
N VAL A 94 0.47 43.08 -11.57
CA VAL A 94 0.76 43.50 -10.19
C VAL A 94 0.05 42.62 -9.14
N LYS A 95 -1.19 42.21 -9.40
CA LYS A 95 -1.99 41.39 -8.45
C LYS A 95 -1.41 39.98 -8.30
N GLU A 96 -1.13 39.31 -9.42
CA GLU A 96 -0.57 37.95 -9.43
C GLU A 96 0.83 37.93 -8.82
N VAL A 97 1.65 38.94 -9.14
CA VAL A 97 2.98 39.12 -8.57
C VAL A 97 2.92 39.31 -7.06
N SER A 98 2.02 40.17 -6.57
CA SER A 98 1.85 40.40 -5.13
C SER A 98 1.47 39.10 -4.40
N LYS A 99 0.51 38.34 -4.93
CA LYS A 99 0.08 37.06 -4.34
C LYS A 99 1.21 36.01 -4.33
N LYS A 100 1.97 35.92 -5.42
CA LYS A 100 3.10 34.99 -5.54
C LYS A 100 4.23 35.37 -4.59
N LEU A 101 4.55 36.65 -4.51
CA LEU A 101 5.60 37.16 -3.63
C LEU A 101 5.23 37.01 -2.16
N PHE A 102 3.96 37.24 -1.79
CA PHE A 102 3.48 37.05 -0.43
C PHE A 102 3.75 35.63 0.08
N LYS A 103 3.37 34.61 -0.70
CA LYS A 103 3.65 33.20 -0.36
C LYS A 103 5.14 32.91 -0.17
N ILE A 104 5.98 33.45 -1.07
CA ILE A 104 7.44 33.27 -0.97
C ILE A 104 7.96 33.89 0.31
N VAL A 105 7.55 35.12 0.63
CA VAL A 105 8.00 35.82 1.85
C VAL A 105 7.55 35.07 3.10
N GLU A 106 6.29 34.61 3.14
CA GLU A 106 5.74 33.82 4.25
C GLU A 106 6.52 32.51 4.50
N GLU A 107 6.89 31.78 3.45
CA GLU A 107 7.60 30.49 3.57
C GLU A 107 9.11 30.63 3.81
N HIS A 108 9.73 31.73 3.38
CA HIS A 108 11.20 31.87 3.28
C HIS A 108 11.79 32.95 4.19
N THR A 109 10.98 33.74 4.88
CA THR A 109 11.44 34.79 5.81
C THR A 109 10.97 34.53 7.24
N ASN A 110 11.65 35.13 8.22
CA ASN A 110 11.22 35.13 9.62
C ASN A 110 10.30 36.31 9.95
N ASP A 111 9.77 36.36 11.18
CA ASP A 111 8.94 37.47 11.68
C ASP A 111 9.62 38.85 11.61
N LYS A 112 10.95 38.88 11.48
CA LYS A 112 11.76 40.10 11.32
C LYS A 112 11.97 40.50 9.85
N GLY A 113 11.46 39.73 8.89
CA GLY A 113 11.60 39.94 7.45
C GLY A 113 13.00 39.63 6.89
N LEU A 114 13.78 38.80 7.60
CA LEU A 114 15.09 38.29 7.15
C LEU A 114 14.91 36.94 6.45
N TRP A 115 15.62 36.75 5.35
CA TRP A 115 15.54 35.53 4.54
C TRP A 115 16.30 34.37 5.20
N ILE A 116 15.58 33.29 5.52
CA ILE A 116 16.12 32.06 6.11
C ILE A 116 16.38 30.99 5.04
N LYS A 117 15.62 31.01 3.94
CA LYS A 117 15.71 30.03 2.85
C LYS A 117 15.82 30.74 1.50
N ASP A 118 16.55 30.16 0.56
CA ASP A 118 16.60 30.64 -0.81
C ASP A 118 15.43 30.05 -1.62
N PRO A 119 14.51 30.86 -2.18
CA PRO A 119 13.43 30.38 -3.03
C PRO A 119 13.88 29.61 -4.28
N LYS A 120 15.11 29.84 -4.78
CA LYS A 120 15.67 29.03 -5.89
C LYS A 120 15.96 27.60 -5.47
N ILE A 121 16.47 27.43 -4.25
CA ILE A 121 16.78 26.10 -3.70
C ILE A 121 15.48 25.36 -3.45
N THR A 122 14.48 26.01 -2.84
CA THR A 122 13.16 25.40 -2.63
C THR A 122 12.51 24.96 -3.94
N LYS A 123 12.53 25.80 -4.98
CA LYS A 123 11.96 25.43 -6.28
C LYS A 123 12.68 24.23 -6.91
N LYS A 124 14.01 24.19 -6.83
CA LYS A 124 14.80 23.07 -7.33
C LYS A 124 14.53 21.80 -6.51
N ASP A 125 14.38 21.95 -5.20
CA ASP A 125 14.04 20.87 -4.29
C ASP A 125 12.65 20.30 -4.57
N ASP A 126 11.65 21.15 -4.83
CA ASP A 126 10.29 20.71 -5.21
C ASP A 126 10.27 19.96 -6.55
N GLU A 127 11.14 20.35 -7.49
CA GLU A 127 11.28 19.69 -8.80
C GLU A 127 12.09 18.38 -8.73
N THR A 128 13.05 18.25 -7.82
CA THR A 128 14.01 17.13 -7.79
C THR A 128 13.82 16.14 -6.64
N LYS A 129 13.25 16.58 -5.51
CA LYS A 129 13.01 15.72 -4.34
C LYS A 129 11.63 15.11 -4.49
N ILE A 130 11.59 13.78 -4.68
CA ILE A 130 10.36 13.03 -4.43
C ILE A 130 9.99 13.28 -2.97
N THR A 131 8.86 13.96 -2.75
CA THR A 131 8.42 14.25 -1.39
C THR A 131 8.19 12.93 -0.66
N LYS A 132 8.57 12.84 0.62
CA LYS A 132 8.39 11.60 1.42
C LYS A 132 6.96 11.04 1.32
N SER A 133 5.96 11.90 1.14
CA SER A 133 4.55 11.52 0.93
C SER A 133 4.30 10.84 -0.42
N GLN A 134 4.88 11.34 -1.52
CA GLN A 134 4.77 10.73 -2.85
C GLN A 134 5.49 9.38 -2.90
N PHE A 135 6.67 9.29 -2.29
CA PHE A 135 7.41 8.03 -2.16
C PHE A 135 6.60 6.99 -1.36
N LYS A 136 6.10 7.37 -0.17
CA LYS A 136 5.24 6.50 0.64
C LYS A 136 4.01 6.04 -0.13
N ASN A 137 3.30 6.95 -0.81
CA ASN A 137 2.12 6.60 -1.59
C ASN A 137 2.43 5.67 -2.76
N SER A 138 3.62 5.75 -3.36
CA SER A 138 4.03 4.85 -4.46
C SER A 138 4.29 3.40 -4.01
N GLN A 139 4.67 3.21 -2.74
CA GLN A 139 4.93 1.88 -2.17
C GLN A 139 3.67 1.23 -1.59
N ARG A 140 2.63 2.02 -1.32
CA ARG A 140 1.38 1.52 -0.76
C ARG A 140 0.69 0.59 -1.76
N LYS A 141 0.45 -0.64 -1.32
CA LYS A 141 -0.30 -1.66 -2.05
C LYS A 141 -1.56 -2.05 -1.31
N THR A 142 -2.59 -2.36 -2.07
CA THR A 142 -3.80 -2.97 -1.54
C THR A 142 -3.55 -4.41 -1.11
N VAL A 143 -4.42 -4.95 -0.26
CA VAL A 143 -4.41 -6.38 0.12
C VAL A 143 -4.45 -7.25 -1.14
N ARG A 144 -5.26 -6.89 -2.13
CA ARG A 144 -5.38 -7.60 -3.40
C ARG A 144 -4.05 -7.65 -4.16
N GLU A 145 -3.42 -6.50 -4.39
CA GLU A 145 -2.11 -6.44 -5.06
C GLU A 145 -1.03 -7.20 -4.27
N THR A 146 -1.08 -7.12 -2.94
CA THR A 146 -0.16 -7.86 -2.06
C THR A 146 -0.32 -9.37 -2.23
N ILE A 147 -1.55 -9.87 -2.40
CA ILE A 147 -1.81 -11.29 -2.72
C ILE A 147 -1.18 -11.67 -4.06
N GLU A 148 -1.30 -10.83 -5.10
CA GLU A 148 -0.69 -11.09 -6.40
C GLU A 148 0.84 -11.17 -6.31
N LEU A 149 1.45 -10.24 -5.59
CA LEU A 149 2.88 -10.23 -5.31
C LEU A 149 3.32 -11.49 -4.56
N LEU A 150 2.56 -11.90 -3.53
CA LEU A 150 2.83 -13.14 -2.78
C LEU A 150 2.79 -14.37 -3.70
N CYS A 151 1.85 -14.41 -4.64
CA CYS A 151 1.73 -15.51 -5.60
C CYS A 151 2.94 -15.55 -6.54
N LYS A 152 3.37 -14.40 -7.05
CA LYS A 152 4.56 -14.26 -7.90
C LYS A 152 5.84 -14.67 -7.17
N ALA A 153 5.95 -14.34 -5.88
CA ALA A 153 7.06 -14.73 -5.04
C ALA A 153 7.09 -16.24 -4.71
N GLY A 154 6.04 -17.00 -5.06
CA GLY A 154 6.01 -18.45 -4.87
C GLY A 154 5.69 -18.90 -3.45
N PHE A 155 5.06 -18.03 -2.64
CA PHE A 155 4.68 -18.31 -1.24
C PHE A 155 5.89 -18.65 -0.34
N PRO A 156 6.76 -17.67 -0.05
CA PRO A 156 7.90 -17.86 0.84
C PRO A 156 7.45 -18.28 2.25
N ARG A 157 8.33 -18.99 2.96
CA ARG A 157 8.15 -19.31 4.38
C ARG A 157 8.34 -18.05 5.23
N MET A 158 7.69 -18.03 6.40
CA MET A 158 7.71 -16.86 7.30
C MET A 158 9.04 -16.70 8.07
N GLU A 159 9.72 -17.80 8.41
CA GLU A 159 10.90 -17.79 9.29
C GLU A 159 12.16 -18.38 8.65
N ARG A 160 12.00 -19.28 7.66
CA ARG A 160 13.10 -20.02 7.06
C ARG A 160 13.24 -19.66 5.58
N GLY A 161 14.40 -19.89 5.01
CA GLY A 161 14.59 -19.82 3.55
C GLY A 161 13.69 -20.82 2.80
N GLY A 162 13.31 -20.44 1.58
CA GLY A 162 12.51 -21.26 0.67
C GLY A 162 10.99 -21.09 0.81
N ASN A 163 10.24 -21.91 0.05
CA ASN A 163 8.79 -21.78 -0.09
C ASN A 163 8.02 -22.75 0.81
N LEU A 164 6.75 -22.39 1.10
CA LEU A 164 5.81 -23.25 1.80
C LEU A 164 5.62 -24.57 1.04
N SER A 165 5.28 -25.67 1.73
CA SER A 165 4.97 -26.94 1.05
C SER A 165 3.67 -26.84 0.25
N SER A 166 3.53 -27.68 -0.77
CA SER A 166 2.41 -27.72 -1.71
C SER A 166 1.06 -27.80 -1.01
N ARG A 167 0.98 -28.60 0.07
CA ARG A 167 -0.23 -28.76 0.89
C ARG A 167 -0.60 -27.47 1.61
N VAL A 168 0.39 -26.75 2.14
CA VAL A 168 0.19 -25.48 2.83
C VAL A 168 -0.16 -24.39 1.81
N ILE A 169 0.54 -24.32 0.68
CA ILE A 169 0.22 -23.40 -0.42
C ILE A 169 -1.24 -23.60 -0.86
N ALA A 170 -1.69 -24.84 -1.05
CA ALA A 170 -3.07 -25.13 -1.42
C ALA A 170 -4.09 -24.63 -0.38
N SER A 171 -3.75 -24.69 0.92
CA SER A 171 -4.60 -24.15 1.98
C SER A 171 -4.63 -22.62 1.97
N VAL A 172 -3.47 -21.98 1.83
CA VAL A 172 -3.33 -20.52 1.78
C VAL A 172 -4.07 -19.94 0.56
N VAL A 173 -3.88 -20.55 -0.62
CA VAL A 173 -4.53 -20.13 -1.87
C VAL A 173 -6.06 -20.22 -1.78
N ARG A 174 -6.61 -21.20 -1.07
CA ARG A 174 -8.07 -21.29 -0.87
C ARG A 174 -8.63 -20.12 -0.06
N VAL A 175 -7.87 -19.59 0.90
CA VAL A 175 -8.30 -18.43 1.69
C VAL A 175 -8.10 -17.14 0.89
N LEU A 176 -6.93 -16.97 0.27
CA LEU A 176 -6.56 -15.73 -0.41
C LEU A 176 -7.24 -15.57 -1.76
N ILE A 177 -7.17 -16.58 -2.64
CA ILE A 177 -7.66 -16.53 -4.04
C ILE A 177 -9.03 -17.21 -4.18
N GLY A 178 -9.35 -18.17 -3.30
CA GLY A 178 -10.71 -18.72 -3.19
C GLY A 178 -11.01 -19.97 -3.98
N TYR A 179 -12.26 -20.40 -3.84
CA TYR A 179 -12.90 -21.36 -4.74
C TYR A 179 -13.36 -20.67 -6.02
N ASN A 180 -12.40 -20.13 -6.77
CA ASN A 180 -12.58 -19.48 -8.05
C ASN A 180 -12.02 -20.37 -9.18
N TRP A 181 -12.44 -20.16 -10.41
CA TRP A 181 -11.85 -20.82 -11.58
C TRP A 181 -10.32 -20.63 -11.64
N ARG A 182 -9.78 -19.51 -11.10
CA ARG A 182 -8.34 -19.30 -10.86
C ARG A 182 -7.66 -20.52 -10.24
N THR A 183 -8.18 -21.03 -9.13
CA THR A 183 -7.53 -22.14 -8.41
C THR A 183 -7.74 -23.50 -9.08
N ALA A 184 -8.74 -23.61 -9.95
CA ALA A 184 -8.94 -24.82 -10.76
C ALA A 184 -7.82 -25.02 -11.80
N HIS A 185 -7.17 -23.92 -12.20
CA HIS A 185 -6.03 -23.88 -13.11
C HIS A 185 -4.67 -24.11 -12.44
N LEU A 186 -4.65 -24.31 -11.12
CA LEU A 186 -3.42 -24.53 -10.37
C LEU A 186 -3.24 -26.02 -10.03
N ARG A 187 -2.00 -26.47 -10.06
CA ARG A 187 -1.50 -27.69 -9.43
C ARG A 187 -0.39 -27.32 -8.46
N TYR A 188 -0.36 -28.00 -7.33
CA TYR A 188 0.67 -27.81 -6.31
C TYR A 188 1.56 -29.03 -6.31
N ARG A 189 2.87 -28.82 -6.31
CA ARG A 189 3.89 -29.87 -6.31
C ARG A 189 4.94 -29.50 -5.29
N ASP A 190 5.59 -30.52 -4.73
CA ASP A 190 6.77 -30.34 -3.87
C ASP A 190 8.01 -30.75 -4.65
N ARG A 191 9.10 -30.03 -4.42
CA ARG A 191 10.45 -30.46 -4.79
C ARG A 191 10.98 -31.45 -3.76
N ASN A 192 12.11 -32.08 -4.08
CA ASN A 192 12.74 -33.08 -3.20
C ASN A 192 13.19 -32.49 -1.84
N ASP A 193 13.45 -31.19 -1.78
CA ASP A 193 13.79 -30.44 -0.56
C ASP A 193 12.57 -30.05 0.31
N GLY A 194 11.36 -30.46 -0.11
CA GLY A 194 10.11 -30.12 0.56
C GLY A 194 9.63 -28.67 0.34
N THR A 195 10.23 -27.94 -0.61
CA THR A 195 9.71 -26.65 -1.05
C THR A 195 8.60 -26.84 -2.08
N GLY A 196 7.45 -26.22 -1.81
CA GLY A 196 6.30 -26.27 -2.71
C GLY A 196 6.41 -25.25 -3.83
N TYR A 197 5.85 -25.60 -4.98
CA TYR A 197 5.70 -24.70 -6.11
C TYR A 197 4.37 -24.92 -6.82
N VAL A 198 3.96 -23.92 -7.59
CA VAL A 198 2.70 -23.92 -8.32
C VAL A 198 2.97 -24.14 -9.80
N VAL A 199 2.21 -25.05 -10.40
CA VAL A 199 2.23 -25.36 -11.83
C VAL A 199 0.88 -25.00 -12.43
N PHE A 200 0.89 -24.20 -13.50
CA PHE A 200 -0.31 -23.87 -14.24
C PHE A 200 -0.76 -25.03 -15.12
N ARG A 201 -2.07 -25.26 -15.19
CA ARG A 201 -2.67 -26.30 -16.02
C ARG A 201 -3.93 -25.81 -16.72
N ILE A 202 -4.28 -26.44 -17.83
CA ILE A 202 -5.61 -26.31 -18.42
C ILE A 202 -6.60 -27.13 -17.58
N ASN A 203 -7.75 -26.54 -17.28
CA ASN A 203 -8.85 -27.27 -16.67
C ASN A 203 -10.04 -27.29 -17.63
N LYS A 204 -10.20 -28.37 -18.39
CA LYS A 204 -11.24 -28.51 -19.43
C LYS A 204 -12.64 -28.13 -18.93
N VAL A 205 -12.99 -28.42 -17.67
CA VAL A 205 -14.32 -28.09 -17.10
C VAL A 205 -14.53 -26.57 -17.00
N TYR A 206 -13.52 -25.84 -16.55
CA TYR A 206 -13.58 -24.39 -16.34
C TYR A 206 -12.97 -23.60 -17.53
N SER A 207 -12.58 -24.32 -18.59
CA SER A 207 -12.10 -23.79 -19.87
C SER A 207 -13.06 -24.06 -21.04
N LYS A 208 -14.16 -24.78 -20.79
CA LYS A 208 -15.04 -25.42 -21.79
C LYS A 208 -15.72 -24.47 -22.79
N LYS A 209 -15.65 -23.14 -22.60
CA LYS A 209 -16.23 -22.15 -23.52
C LYS A 209 -15.27 -21.67 -24.62
N ASN A 210 -14.02 -22.14 -24.69
CA ASN A 210 -13.12 -21.71 -25.77
C ASN A 210 -12.14 -22.82 -26.17
N LYS A 211 -12.26 -23.36 -27.39
CA LYS A 211 -11.32 -24.35 -27.96
C LYS A 211 -9.89 -23.79 -28.11
N LEU A 212 -9.75 -22.47 -28.08
CA LEU A 212 -8.50 -21.70 -28.08
C LEU A 212 -7.98 -21.34 -26.67
N THR A 213 -8.41 -22.04 -25.61
CA THR A 213 -7.96 -21.69 -24.24
C THR A 213 -6.47 -21.97 -24.07
N GLN A 214 -5.65 -20.97 -24.40
CA GLN A 214 -4.22 -20.97 -24.12
C GLN A 214 -4.00 -21.18 -22.62
N ILE A 215 -2.96 -21.97 -22.32
CA ILE A 215 -2.45 -22.16 -20.96
C ILE A 215 -2.13 -20.78 -20.40
N VAL A 216 -2.69 -20.47 -19.24
CA VAL A 216 -2.22 -19.33 -18.46
C VAL A 216 -0.77 -19.65 -18.05
N LYS A 217 0.19 -18.86 -18.53
CA LYS A 217 1.62 -19.15 -18.35
C LYS A 217 2.16 -18.63 -17.01
N ASP A 218 1.51 -17.61 -16.47
CA ASP A 218 1.97 -16.81 -15.35
C ASP A 218 0.81 -16.34 -14.46
N TRP A 219 1.16 -15.76 -13.31
CA TRP A 219 0.17 -15.22 -12.39
C TRP A 219 -0.57 -14.01 -12.98
N ASP A 220 0.12 -13.16 -13.73
CA ASP A 220 -0.48 -11.98 -14.38
C ASP A 220 -1.56 -12.38 -15.38
N GLY A 221 -1.27 -13.34 -16.27
CA GLY A 221 -2.25 -13.93 -17.16
C GLY A 221 -3.42 -14.58 -16.41
N LEU A 222 -3.20 -15.12 -15.20
CA LEU A 222 -4.25 -15.73 -14.39
C LEU A 222 -5.24 -14.68 -13.86
N PHE A 223 -4.72 -13.63 -13.23
CA PHE A 223 -5.53 -12.59 -12.61
C PHE A 223 -6.20 -11.70 -13.66
N ASN A 224 -5.54 -11.42 -14.80
CA ASN A 224 -6.15 -10.71 -15.92
C ASN A 224 -7.31 -11.49 -16.56
N LYS A 225 -7.15 -12.81 -16.71
CA LYS A 225 -8.19 -13.67 -17.29
C LYS A 225 -9.39 -13.87 -16.37
N PHE A 226 -9.15 -13.83 -15.06
CA PHE A 226 -10.16 -14.05 -14.03
C PHE A 226 -10.11 -12.91 -13.00
N PRO A 227 -10.66 -11.74 -13.34
CA PRO A 227 -10.63 -10.57 -12.46
C PRO A 227 -11.39 -10.82 -11.14
N PRO A 228 -11.06 -10.05 -10.08
CA PRO A 228 -11.74 -10.15 -8.79
C PRO A 228 -13.23 -9.82 -8.89
N GLY A 229 -14.05 -10.47 -8.07
CA GLY A 229 -15.43 -10.04 -7.83
C GLY A 229 -16.46 -10.47 -8.87
N ASP A 230 -16.06 -11.01 -10.03
CA ASP A 230 -17.01 -11.53 -11.02
C ASP A 230 -17.66 -12.85 -10.54
N PRO A 231 -18.97 -12.87 -10.24
CA PRO A 231 -19.65 -14.05 -9.72
C PRO A 231 -19.62 -15.26 -10.66
N LYS A 232 -19.39 -15.05 -11.96
CA LYS A 232 -19.30 -16.09 -13.00
C LYS A 232 -18.15 -17.05 -12.75
N TYR A 233 -17.03 -16.56 -12.23
CA TYR A 233 -15.83 -17.35 -11.98
C TYR A 233 -15.83 -18.01 -10.61
N PHE A 234 -16.85 -17.77 -9.79
CA PHE A 234 -16.97 -18.44 -8.50
C PHE A 234 -17.44 -19.88 -8.72
N ILE A 235 -16.78 -20.82 -8.04
CA ILE A 235 -17.20 -22.22 -8.02
C ILE A 235 -18.37 -22.31 -7.03
N LYS A 236 -19.56 -21.90 -7.50
CA LYS A 236 -20.83 -22.01 -6.78
C LYS A 236 -21.50 -23.32 -7.20
N ASN A 237 -21.55 -24.32 -6.32
CA ASN A 237 -22.54 -25.38 -6.48
C ASN A 237 -22.81 -26.11 -5.16
N LYS A 238 -24.09 -26.19 -4.77
CA LYS A 238 -24.59 -27.01 -3.65
C LYS A 238 -24.39 -28.53 -3.89
N ALA A 239 -24.12 -28.95 -5.14
CA ALA A 239 -23.87 -30.34 -5.52
C ALA A 239 -22.38 -30.72 -5.68
N LYS A 240 -21.42 -29.79 -5.51
CA LYS A 240 -19.97 -30.09 -5.66
C LYS A 240 -19.23 -29.98 -4.33
N THR A 241 -18.44 -31.00 -4.01
CA THR A 241 -17.60 -31.15 -2.81
C THR A 241 -16.57 -30.02 -2.56
N ARG A 242 -16.37 -29.10 -3.50
CA ARG A 242 -15.29 -28.09 -3.43
C ARG A 242 -15.61 -26.84 -2.60
N ASN A 243 -16.81 -26.25 -2.72
CA ASN A 243 -17.18 -25.05 -1.95
C ASN A 243 -18.61 -25.14 -1.39
N PRO A 244 -18.87 -26.10 -0.48
CA PRO A 244 -20.21 -26.34 0.04
C PRO A 244 -20.77 -25.17 0.86
N LEU A 245 -19.89 -24.33 1.43
CA LEU A 245 -20.26 -23.22 2.30
C LEU A 245 -20.33 -21.87 1.57
N GLY A 246 -20.11 -21.84 0.25
CA GLY A 246 -20.17 -20.61 -0.54
C GLY A 246 -19.15 -19.55 -0.10
N MET A 247 -17.98 -19.98 0.39
CA MET A 247 -16.96 -19.09 0.94
C MET A 247 -16.41 -18.16 -0.15
N ILE A 248 -16.26 -16.88 0.19
CA ILE A 248 -15.62 -15.84 -0.63
C ILE A 248 -14.18 -15.67 -0.13
N SER A 249 -13.26 -15.43 -1.08
CA SER A 249 -11.84 -15.25 -0.79
C SER A 249 -11.50 -13.82 -0.40
N LEU A 250 -10.35 -13.61 0.24
CA LEU A 250 -9.89 -12.27 0.55
C LEU A 250 -9.67 -11.40 -0.70
N TYR A 251 -9.22 -12.01 -1.79
CA TYR A 251 -9.00 -11.32 -3.07
C TYR A 251 -10.30 -10.85 -3.73
N ASP A 252 -11.35 -11.67 -3.65
CA ASP A 252 -12.67 -11.37 -4.22
C ASP A 252 -13.55 -10.51 -3.30
N ASP A 253 -13.16 -10.35 -2.04
CA ASP A 253 -13.88 -9.53 -1.07
C ASP A 253 -13.68 -8.05 -1.38
N ASP A 254 -14.77 -7.33 -1.65
CA ASP A 254 -14.70 -5.92 -2.03
C ASP A 254 -14.35 -5.01 -0.85
N GLN A 255 -14.79 -5.39 0.35
CA GLN A 255 -14.57 -4.62 1.56
C GLN A 255 -13.13 -4.75 2.06
N PHE A 256 -12.55 -5.94 2.01
CA PHE A 256 -11.21 -6.21 2.55
C PHE A 256 -10.11 -6.24 1.49
N GLY A 257 -10.39 -6.73 0.28
CA GLY A 257 -9.39 -6.84 -0.77
C GLY A 257 -8.91 -5.49 -1.31
N LYS A 258 -9.77 -4.46 -1.28
CA LYS A 258 -9.44 -3.09 -1.70
C LYS A 258 -8.74 -2.26 -0.64
N LEU A 259 -8.70 -2.71 0.63
CA LEU A 259 -8.01 -1.97 1.68
C LEU A 259 -6.52 -1.90 1.38
N LEU A 260 -5.88 -0.80 1.78
CA LEU A 260 -4.43 -0.74 1.83
C LEU A 260 -3.94 -1.75 2.86
N MET A 261 -2.80 -2.38 2.57
CA MET A 261 -2.23 -3.39 3.46
C MET A 261 -1.99 -2.81 4.87
N GLU A 262 -1.53 -1.57 4.95
CA GLU A 262 -1.36 -0.82 6.21
C GLU A 262 -2.66 -0.67 7.02
N ASP A 263 -3.79 -0.48 6.33
CA ASP A 263 -5.11 -0.28 6.94
C ASP A 263 -5.79 -1.61 7.31
N PHE A 264 -5.18 -2.75 7.00
CA PHE A 264 -5.66 -4.09 7.32
C PHE A 264 -5.39 -4.46 8.79
N THR A 265 -5.98 -3.66 9.68
CA THR A 265 -5.81 -3.72 11.15
C THR A 265 -6.47 -4.93 11.80
N SER A 266 -6.22 -5.15 13.10
CA SER A 266 -6.81 -6.25 13.88
C SER A 266 -8.35 -6.23 13.86
N GLY A 267 -8.96 -5.04 13.80
CA GLY A 267 -10.41 -4.88 13.65
C GLY A 267 -10.94 -5.40 12.30
N ALA A 268 -10.26 -5.07 11.20
CA ALA A 268 -10.62 -5.55 9.87
C ALA A 268 -10.51 -7.08 9.77
N ILE A 269 -9.42 -7.64 10.31
CA ILE A 269 -9.18 -9.07 10.38
C ILE A 269 -10.28 -9.79 11.17
N LYS A 270 -10.68 -9.25 12.34
CA LYS A 270 -11.77 -9.82 13.16
C LYS A 270 -13.09 -9.85 12.39
N ARG A 271 -13.43 -8.77 11.67
CA ARG A 271 -14.63 -8.72 10.82
C ARG A 271 -14.57 -9.77 9.71
N PHE A 272 -13.45 -9.90 9.02
CA PHE A 272 -13.27 -10.92 7.99
C PHE A 272 -13.39 -12.35 8.56
N LEU A 273 -12.81 -12.61 9.73
CA LEU A 273 -12.88 -13.91 10.40
C LEU A 273 -14.29 -14.32 10.83
N ASN A 274 -15.17 -13.35 11.09
CA ASN A 274 -16.56 -13.63 11.46
C ASN A 274 -17.36 -14.26 10.31
N ASN A 275 -16.90 -14.11 9.05
CA ASN A 275 -17.51 -14.79 7.89
C ASN A 275 -17.33 -16.31 7.94
N PHE A 276 -16.40 -16.82 8.76
CA PHE A 276 -16.09 -18.25 8.86
C PHE A 276 -16.68 -18.84 10.14
N LYS A 277 -17.59 -19.82 10.02
CA LYS A 277 -18.24 -20.44 11.21
C LYS A 277 -17.35 -21.50 11.90
N GLY A 278 -16.57 -22.26 11.13
CA GLY A 278 -15.79 -23.40 11.63
C GLY A 278 -14.49 -23.01 12.33
N TYR A 279 -14.22 -23.60 13.51
CA TYR A 279 -12.98 -23.35 14.27
C TYR A 279 -11.71 -23.69 13.48
N GLY A 280 -11.68 -24.86 12.82
CA GLY A 280 -10.55 -25.27 11.97
C GLY A 280 -10.37 -24.34 10.76
N SER A 281 -11.47 -23.89 10.15
CA SER A 281 -11.41 -22.92 9.05
C SER A 281 -10.81 -21.59 9.52
N LYS A 282 -11.19 -21.10 10.71
CA LYS A 282 -10.60 -19.89 11.30
C LYS A 282 -9.09 -20.02 11.52
N ILE A 283 -8.59 -21.19 11.93
CA ILE A 283 -7.14 -21.45 12.06
C ILE A 283 -6.44 -21.28 10.71
N ASN A 284 -6.99 -21.89 9.65
CA ASN A 284 -6.42 -21.81 8.31
C ASN A 284 -6.44 -20.38 7.77
N VAL A 285 -7.51 -19.62 8.04
CA VAL A 285 -7.59 -18.21 7.68
C VAL A 285 -6.52 -17.41 8.41
N ILE A 286 -6.43 -17.53 9.74
CA ILE A 286 -5.41 -16.84 10.54
C ILE A 286 -4.00 -17.14 10.03
N TYR A 287 -3.70 -18.41 9.74
CA TYR A 287 -2.40 -18.78 9.19
C TYR A 287 -2.13 -18.12 7.84
N SER A 288 -3.12 -18.14 6.94
CA SER A 288 -2.98 -17.54 5.60
C SER A 288 -2.78 -16.03 5.66
N LEU A 289 -3.48 -15.34 6.58
CA LEU A 289 -3.28 -13.92 6.83
C LEU A 289 -1.91 -13.64 7.43
N LYS A 290 -1.36 -14.53 8.27
CA LYS A 290 0.00 -14.39 8.82
C LYS A 290 1.06 -14.47 7.74
N VAL A 291 0.91 -15.41 6.80
CA VAL A 291 1.81 -15.52 5.63
C VAL A 291 1.78 -14.21 4.82
N LEU A 292 0.58 -13.70 4.53
CA LEU A 292 0.42 -12.45 3.78
C LEU A 292 1.04 -11.25 4.53
N TRP A 293 0.80 -11.13 5.84
CA TRP A 293 1.33 -10.03 6.66
C TRP A 293 2.85 -10.07 6.76
N THR A 294 3.42 -11.25 6.97
CA THR A 294 4.88 -11.44 7.08
C THR A 294 5.54 -11.09 5.75
N PHE A 295 4.98 -11.56 4.64
CA PHE A 295 5.46 -11.18 3.31
C PHE A 295 5.40 -9.66 3.08
N ALA A 296 4.30 -9.01 3.46
CA ALA A 296 4.19 -7.55 3.35
C ALA A 296 5.22 -6.81 4.22
N LYS A 297 5.54 -7.35 5.39
CA LYS A 297 6.59 -6.82 6.28
C LYS A 297 7.97 -6.96 5.63
N ASP A 298 8.31 -8.15 5.16
CA ASP A 298 9.64 -8.47 4.62
C ASP A 298 9.93 -7.72 3.31
N THR A 299 8.88 -7.41 2.54
CA THR A 299 8.98 -6.64 1.29
C THR A 299 8.88 -5.12 1.48
N GLY A 300 8.68 -4.64 2.72
CA GLY A 300 8.58 -3.21 3.03
C GLY A 300 7.25 -2.55 2.65
N LEU A 301 6.21 -3.31 2.30
CA LEU A 301 4.89 -2.80 1.92
C LEU A 301 4.11 -2.16 3.08
N LEU A 302 4.59 -2.35 4.31
CA LEU A 302 4.02 -1.80 5.54
C LEU A 302 4.75 -0.53 6.03
N GLY A 303 5.66 0.00 5.20
CA GLY A 303 6.48 1.17 5.50
C GLY A 303 7.71 0.88 6.35
N ASP A 304 8.46 1.95 6.69
CA ASP A 304 9.78 1.88 7.33
C ASP A 304 9.77 1.29 8.75
N LYS A 305 8.63 1.38 9.46
CA LYS A 305 8.46 0.91 10.84
C LYS A 305 7.16 0.11 10.95
N PRO A 306 7.13 -1.13 10.41
CA PRO A 306 5.96 -1.98 10.55
C PRO A 306 5.75 -2.32 12.02
N GLY A 307 4.55 -2.06 12.54
CA GLY A 307 4.18 -2.40 13.91
C GLY A 307 4.09 -3.91 14.15
N ASP A 308 3.64 -4.29 15.35
CA ASP A 308 3.40 -5.69 15.69
C ASP A 308 2.34 -6.33 14.80
N CYS A 309 2.47 -7.63 14.56
CA CYS A 309 1.52 -8.37 13.74
C CYS A 309 0.13 -8.38 14.39
N PRO A 310 -0.92 -7.81 13.74
CA PRO A 310 -2.24 -7.65 14.33
C PRO A 310 -2.95 -9.00 14.57
N LEU A 311 -2.43 -10.09 14.01
CA LEU A 311 -2.95 -11.45 14.17
C LEU A 311 -2.55 -12.11 15.50
N LYS A 312 -1.62 -11.53 16.27
CA LYS A 312 -1.31 -11.98 17.65
C LYS A 312 -2.49 -11.73 18.59
N GLU A 313 -3.21 -10.63 18.38
CA GLU A 313 -4.31 -10.15 19.24
C GLU A 313 -5.68 -10.74 18.92
N VAL A 314 -5.78 -11.67 17.95
CA VAL A 314 -7.06 -12.21 17.50
C VAL A 314 -7.33 -13.54 18.20
N PRO A 315 -8.13 -13.55 19.29
CA PRO A 315 -8.40 -14.78 20.02
C PRO A 315 -9.31 -15.71 19.21
N ASN A 316 -8.77 -16.83 18.74
CA ASN A 316 -9.60 -17.96 18.30
C ASN A 316 -9.88 -18.89 19.49
N LYS A 317 -10.78 -18.48 20.40
CA LYS A 317 -11.16 -19.30 21.56
C LYS A 317 -12.01 -20.49 21.10
N ARG A 318 -11.62 -21.71 21.51
CA ARG A 318 -12.47 -22.90 21.31
C ARG A 318 -13.78 -22.74 22.10
N PRO A 319 -14.95 -23.03 21.53
CA PRO A 319 -16.21 -23.04 22.28
C PRO A 319 -16.13 -24.02 23.46
N ARG A 320 -16.62 -23.62 24.65
CA ARG A 320 -16.55 -24.44 25.88
C ARG A 320 -17.23 -25.82 25.73
N LEU A 321 -18.28 -25.92 24.91
CA LEU A 321 -19.06 -27.16 24.71
C LEU A 321 -18.23 -28.34 24.16
N LEU A 322 -17.21 -28.06 23.34
CA LEU A 322 -16.34 -29.11 22.76
C LEU A 322 -15.33 -29.68 23.76
N LYS A 323 -14.94 -28.92 24.80
CA LYS A 323 -14.05 -29.45 25.86
C LYS A 323 -14.75 -30.55 26.67
N LYS A 324 -16.05 -30.42 26.95
CA LYS A 324 -16.85 -31.44 27.65
C LYS A 324 -16.95 -32.74 26.85
N LEU A 325 -17.20 -32.66 25.54
CA LEU A 325 -17.20 -33.82 24.64
C LEU A 325 -15.85 -34.53 24.57
N GLN A 326 -14.75 -33.78 24.60
CA GLN A 326 -13.40 -34.35 24.54
C GLN A 326 -12.99 -35.07 25.84
N VAL A 327 -13.47 -34.58 26.99
CA VAL A 327 -13.37 -35.28 28.29
C VAL A 327 -14.23 -36.55 28.26
N TRP A 328 -15.46 -36.48 27.75
CA TRP A 328 -16.33 -37.64 27.56
C TRP A 328 -15.73 -38.71 26.62
N ILE A 329 -15.11 -38.31 25.50
CA ILE A 329 -14.43 -39.22 24.56
C ILE A 329 -13.19 -39.86 25.20
N LYS A 330 -12.44 -39.11 26.02
CA LYS A 330 -11.34 -39.67 26.83
C LYS A 330 -11.84 -40.69 27.86
N HIS A 331 -13.00 -40.45 28.48
CA HIS A 331 -13.64 -41.42 29.38
C HIS A 331 -14.24 -42.64 28.65
N LEU A 332 -14.59 -42.51 27.37
CA LEU A 332 -15.01 -43.63 26.50
C LEU A 332 -13.84 -44.49 26.00
N GLN A 333 -12.59 -44.02 26.11
CA GLN A 333 -11.39 -44.76 25.70
C GLN A 333 -10.89 -45.78 26.73
N TYR A 334 -11.59 -45.95 27.86
CA TYR A 334 -11.30 -47.03 28.81
C TYR A 334 -11.83 -48.38 28.29
N PRO A 335 -11.08 -49.49 28.45
CA PRO A 335 -11.18 -50.71 27.64
C PRO A 335 -12.49 -51.51 27.76
N ASN A 336 -13.39 -51.18 28.69
CA ASN A 336 -14.57 -52.00 28.97
C ASN A 336 -15.76 -51.81 28.00
N LEU A 337 -15.73 -50.82 27.09
CA LEU A 337 -16.78 -50.64 26.08
C LEU A 337 -16.52 -51.34 24.73
N ARG A 338 -15.35 -51.96 24.52
CA ARG A 338 -15.11 -52.77 23.31
C ARG A 338 -16.01 -54.01 23.22
N LYS A 339 -16.57 -54.48 24.34
CA LYS A 339 -17.52 -55.60 24.39
C LYS A 339 -18.97 -55.18 24.03
N PHE A 340 -19.34 -53.92 24.24
CA PHE A 340 -20.72 -53.44 24.03
C PHE A 340 -20.96 -52.69 22.71
N ILE A 341 -19.92 -52.14 22.08
CA ILE A 341 -20.09 -51.28 20.89
C ILE A 341 -20.10 -52.06 19.56
N LYS A 342 -19.53 -53.27 19.51
CA LYS A 342 -19.48 -54.07 18.27
C LYS A 342 -20.88 -54.42 17.69
N PRO A 343 -21.92 -54.78 18.47
CA PRO A 343 -23.21 -55.15 17.90
C PRO A 343 -24.02 -53.94 17.38
N VAL A 344 -23.95 -52.81 18.09
CA VAL A 344 -24.76 -51.61 17.79
C VAL A 344 -24.23 -50.86 16.57
N PHE A 345 -22.91 -50.79 16.40
CA PHE A 345 -22.31 -50.14 15.22
C PHE A 345 -22.51 -50.95 13.94
N TYR A 346 -22.47 -52.28 14.02
CA TYR A 346 -22.79 -53.15 12.87
C TYR A 346 -24.26 -53.01 12.46
N SER A 347 -25.19 -53.00 13.42
CA SER A 347 -26.62 -52.75 13.14
C SER A 347 -26.87 -51.44 12.39
N LEU A 348 -26.26 -50.33 12.82
CA LEU A 348 -26.45 -49.01 12.21
C LEU A 348 -25.83 -48.86 10.81
N ILE A 349 -24.74 -49.59 10.53
CA ILE A 349 -24.10 -49.57 9.21
C ILE A 349 -24.93 -50.38 8.19
N TYR A 350 -25.49 -51.53 8.58
CA TYR A 350 -26.32 -52.35 7.70
C TYR A 350 -27.65 -51.68 7.34
N THR A 351 -28.27 -50.96 8.27
CA THR A 351 -29.52 -50.20 7.99
C THR A 351 -29.29 -49.03 7.03
N ARG A 352 -28.08 -48.45 7.00
CA ARG A 352 -27.74 -47.30 6.16
C ARG A 352 -27.24 -47.68 4.75
N LEU A 353 -26.87 -48.94 4.54
CA LEU A 353 -26.36 -49.47 3.26
C LEU A 353 -27.37 -50.38 2.52
N GLY A 354 -28.55 -50.66 3.07
CA GLY A 354 -29.61 -51.37 2.35
C GLY A 354 -29.31 -52.84 2.00
N LEU A 355 -28.36 -53.47 2.68
CA LEU A 355 -27.97 -54.87 2.44
C LEU A 355 -28.75 -55.81 3.37
N LYS A 356 -29.45 -56.82 2.81
CA LYS A 356 -30.16 -57.86 3.58
C LYS A 356 -29.19 -58.64 4.46
N LYS A 357 -29.61 -58.91 5.71
CA LYS A 357 -28.86 -59.65 6.76
C LYS A 357 -28.31 -60.99 6.23
N PHE A 358 -26.99 -61.15 6.27
CA PHE A 358 -26.35 -62.47 6.21
C PHE A 358 -26.21 -63.03 7.63
N SER A 359 -26.54 -64.32 7.79
CA SER A 359 -26.55 -65.07 9.05
C SER A 359 -25.15 -65.23 9.65
N SER A 360 -25.03 -64.98 10.95
CA SER A 360 -23.78 -64.81 11.71
C SER A 360 -23.14 -66.11 12.19
N ARG A 361 -23.01 -67.14 11.33
CA ARG A 361 -22.37 -68.42 11.70
C ARG A 361 -20.96 -68.69 11.14
N CYS A 362 -20.42 -67.87 10.24
CA CYS A 362 -19.18 -68.23 9.53
C CYS A 362 -17.90 -67.43 9.91
N LEU A 363 -17.86 -66.67 11.02
CA LEU A 363 -16.71 -65.79 11.32
C LEU A 363 -15.96 -66.10 12.62
N VAL A 364 -16.17 -67.27 13.22
CA VAL A 364 -15.48 -67.65 14.47
C VAL A 364 -14.21 -68.48 14.23
N GLU A 365 -14.00 -69.07 13.05
CA GLU A 365 -12.87 -70.00 12.84
C GLU A 365 -11.60 -69.40 12.21
N GLY A 366 -11.56 -68.11 11.87
CA GLY A 366 -10.48 -67.53 11.06
C GLY A 366 -9.36 -66.76 11.78
N MET A 367 -9.35 -66.64 13.11
CA MET A 367 -8.38 -65.79 13.83
C MET A 367 -7.64 -66.50 14.97
N CYS A 368 -7.25 -67.76 14.75
CA CYS A 368 -6.30 -68.48 15.62
C CYS A 368 -5.12 -69.03 14.82
N GLN A 369 -4.43 -68.18 14.05
CA GLN A 369 -3.05 -68.43 13.63
C GLN A 369 -2.29 -67.10 13.55
N SER A 370 -1.06 -67.10 14.08
CA SER A 370 -0.02 -66.03 14.10
C SER A 370 0.19 -65.33 15.45
N TYR A 371 0.88 -66.02 16.36
CA TYR A 371 1.97 -65.43 17.16
C TYR A 371 3.28 -66.02 16.66
#